data_AF-A0A4Q7QSM4-F1
#
_entry.id   AF-A0A4Q7QSM4-F1
#
_cell.length_a   1.000
_cell.length_b   1.000
_cell.length_c   1.000
_cell.angle_alpha   90.00
_cell.angle_beta   90.00
_cell.angle_gamma   90.00
#
_symmetry.space_group_name_H-M   'P 1'
#
loop_
_entity.id
_entity.type
_entity.pdbx_description
1 polymer ?
#
loop_
_entity_poly.entity_id
_entity_poly.type
_entity_poly.pdbx_seq_one_letter_code
_entity_poly.pdbx_strand_id
1 'polypeptide(L)'
;MNKTPNELLNTQKSVDVNGSSFQWDTSKGVFQFEGGDVMLFWIDSAFKVFLDSIEEITGEGTADLVFETAGYRTGLVVSDFYKNKIGDIKKSIEALPNIYVTAGWGKTFIDVNIEKKEAVISISNSWETKVKKAQGSNRMGRFLPGHWAGVFTGLFDTHMWYEIQEDDSKQNIMKIKITETDITPSDNIRDLVQREEQNEIMKLEAMVENRTRELTDLIREISSPIIPVTDHIVVIPLIGKYNELRSKDMLEHTLTSLPQHRAKFVILDLTGIKSIDSEMIDMLNKLVSSARLFGMETLLVGISPELSMEVTKHQYSLGDSTYFRNLKHAIHFAFAKEGMFIQEPNQP
;
A
#
# COMPACT_ATOMS: atom_id res chain seq x y z
N MET A 1 30.51 47.02 43.69
CA MET A 1 30.41 48.34 43.03
C MET A 1 28.99 48.49 42.51
N ASN A 2 28.23 49.37 43.14
CA ASN A 2 26.85 49.72 42.77
C ASN A 2 26.87 50.40 41.40
N LYS A 3 26.24 49.80 40.39
CA LYS A 3 25.76 50.56 39.24
C LYS A 3 24.42 51.18 39.60
N THR A 4 24.32 52.49 39.42
CA THR A 4 23.12 53.30 39.62
C THR A 4 22.00 52.87 38.67
N PRO A 5 20.70 52.98 39.06
CA PRO A 5 19.55 52.58 38.23
C PRO A 5 19.27 53.46 36.99
N ASN A 6 20.20 54.31 36.57
CA ASN A 6 19.94 55.40 35.60
C ASN A 6 20.94 55.46 34.43
N GLU A 7 21.65 54.36 34.13
CA GLU A 7 22.13 54.15 32.76
C GLU A 7 20.91 53.70 31.94
N LEU A 8 20.24 54.66 31.29
CA LEU A 8 19.21 54.45 30.29
C LEU A 8 19.74 53.45 29.24
N LEU A 9 19.47 52.15 29.48
CA LEU A 9 19.61 51.11 28.49
C LEU A 9 18.76 51.57 27.32
N ASN A 10 19.41 51.85 26.18
CA ASN A 10 18.69 52.07 24.95
C ASN A 10 17.97 50.76 24.62
N THR A 11 16.74 50.62 25.12
CA THR A 11 15.90 49.41 25.02
C THR A 11 15.39 49.24 23.61
N GLN A 12 15.43 50.30 22.80
CA GLN A 12 15.14 50.30 21.39
C GLN A 12 16.43 50.35 20.58
N LYS A 13 16.64 49.34 19.74
CA LYS A 13 17.75 49.30 18.79
C LYS A 13 17.18 49.10 17.40
N SER A 14 17.72 49.83 16.42
CA SER A 14 17.41 49.63 15.02
C SER A 14 18.70 49.49 14.22
N VAL A 15 18.71 48.58 13.25
CA VAL A 15 19.80 48.48 12.27
C VAL A 15 19.19 48.30 10.88
N ASP A 16 19.80 48.99 9.91
CA ASP A 16 19.57 48.72 8.50
C ASP A 16 20.61 47.70 8.03
N VAL A 17 20.15 46.59 7.47
CA VAL A 17 21.02 45.57 6.88
C VAL A 17 20.65 45.49 5.41
N ASN A 18 21.51 46.04 4.56
CA ASN A 18 21.36 46.03 3.11
C ASN A 18 20.02 46.64 2.63
N GLY A 19 19.50 47.67 3.32
CA GLY A 19 18.20 48.27 3.00
C GLY A 19 17.00 47.58 3.64
N SER A 20 17.21 46.57 4.49
CA SER A 20 16.15 45.99 5.32
C SER A 20 16.21 46.46 6.77
N SER A 21 15.06 46.84 7.32
CA SER A 21 14.96 47.36 8.69
C SER A 21 14.76 46.26 9.72
N PHE A 22 15.62 46.23 10.74
CA PHE A 22 15.49 45.40 11.93
C PHE A 22 15.36 46.27 13.17
N GLN A 23 14.39 45.97 14.04
CA GLN A 23 14.14 46.73 15.26
C GLN A 23 13.92 45.80 16.44
N TRP A 24 14.57 46.08 17.57
CA TRP A 24 14.37 45.38 18.83
C TRP A 24 13.86 46.38 19.86
N ASP A 25 12.76 46.05 20.52
CA ASP A 25 12.31 46.70 21.76
C ASP A 25 12.38 45.69 22.90
N THR A 26 13.50 45.69 23.62
CA THR A 26 13.75 44.74 24.70
C THR A 26 12.90 45.00 25.93
N SER A 27 12.29 46.19 26.05
CA SER A 27 11.34 46.49 27.12
C SER A 27 9.98 45.83 26.90
N LYS A 28 9.63 45.57 25.64
CA LYS A 28 8.38 44.93 25.23
C LYS A 28 8.54 43.47 24.78
N GLY A 29 9.78 43.00 24.62
CA GLY A 29 10.06 41.68 24.07
C GLY A 29 9.74 41.56 22.58
N VAL A 30 9.79 42.67 21.85
CA VAL A 30 9.41 42.74 20.43
C VAL A 30 10.66 42.76 19.57
N PHE A 31 10.65 41.93 18.52
CA PHE A 31 11.63 41.95 17.43
C PHE A 31 10.87 42.11 16.12
N GLN A 32 11.25 43.11 15.33
CA GLN A 32 10.57 43.47 14.10
C GLN A 32 11.52 43.43 12.91
N PHE A 33 11.00 42.97 11.78
CA PHE A 33 11.64 42.97 10.48
C PHE A 33 10.69 43.64 9.48
N GLU A 34 11.17 44.65 8.75
CA GLU A 34 10.36 45.44 7.81
C GLU A 34 9.11 46.09 8.44
N GLY A 35 9.12 46.29 9.76
CA GLY A 35 8.02 46.83 10.55
C GLY A 35 6.98 45.79 11.01
N GLY A 36 7.14 44.51 10.65
CA GLY A 36 6.32 43.41 11.15
C GLY A 36 6.98 42.64 12.29
N ASP A 37 6.18 42.14 13.24
CA ASP A 37 6.67 41.33 14.35
C ASP A 37 7.16 39.96 13.85
N VAL A 38 8.37 39.58 14.26
CA VAL A 38 9.01 38.32 13.86
C VAL A 38 9.68 37.65 15.07
N MET A 39 9.91 36.35 14.94
CA MET A 39 10.63 35.56 15.94
C MET A 39 11.80 34.81 15.29
N LEU A 40 12.83 34.52 16.09
CA LEU A 40 14.02 33.80 15.65
C LEU A 40 13.92 32.32 16.01
N PHE A 41 14.28 31.45 15.07
CA PHE A 41 14.41 30.02 15.29
C PHE A 41 15.84 29.55 15.01
N TRP A 42 16.34 28.66 15.87
CA TRP A 42 17.54 27.88 15.58
C TRP A 42 17.17 26.79 14.58
N ILE A 43 17.78 26.84 13.39
CA ILE A 43 17.45 25.97 12.26
C ILE A 43 17.71 24.49 12.61
N ASP A 44 18.90 24.17 13.10
CA ASP A 44 19.36 22.79 13.29
C ASP A 44 18.79 22.11 14.55
N SER A 45 18.08 22.85 15.40
CA SER A 45 17.51 22.33 16.66
C SER A 45 16.01 22.61 16.76
N ALA A 46 15.61 23.82 17.16
CA ALA A 46 14.21 24.13 17.44
C ALA A 46 13.31 24.01 16.20
N PHE A 47 13.75 24.55 15.05
CA PHE A 47 12.94 24.50 13.84
C PHE A 47 12.89 23.11 13.23
N LYS A 48 14.04 22.43 13.18
CA LYS A 48 14.11 21.02 12.79
C LYS A 48 13.15 20.16 13.60
N VAL A 49 13.18 20.23 14.94
CA VAL A 49 12.29 19.42 15.80
C VAL A 49 10.81 19.70 15.51
N PHE A 50 10.46 20.96 15.26
CA PHE A 50 9.09 21.32 14.89
C PHE A 50 8.66 20.65 13.57
N LEU A 51 9.52 20.68 12.55
CA LEU A 51 9.26 20.06 11.25
C LEU A 51 9.27 18.52 11.32
N ASP A 52 10.21 17.92 12.06
CA ASP A 52 10.28 16.48 12.32
C ASP A 52 8.98 15.97 12.96
N SER A 53 8.42 16.74 13.91
CA SER A 53 7.18 16.36 14.59
C SER A 53 6.00 16.28 13.62
N ILE A 54 5.95 17.16 12.61
CA ILE A 54 4.92 17.11 11.57
C ILE A 54 5.14 15.87 10.70
N GLU A 55 6.37 15.63 10.25
CA GLU A 55 6.74 14.47 9.44
C GLU A 55 6.41 13.13 10.13
N GLU A 56 6.70 13.01 11.43
CA GLU A 56 6.42 11.82 12.24
C GLU A 56 4.91 11.56 12.38
N ILE A 57 4.11 12.61 12.58
CA ILE A 57 2.66 12.47 12.82
C ILE A 57 1.91 12.19 11.53
N THR A 58 2.21 12.90 10.44
CA THR A 58 1.44 12.80 9.19
C THR A 58 2.00 11.75 8.23
N GLY A 59 3.21 11.28 8.47
CA GLY A 59 3.97 10.50 7.50
C GLY A 59 4.62 11.38 6.42
N GLU A 60 5.63 10.79 5.81
CA GLU A 60 6.60 11.45 4.91
C GLU A 60 6.02 12.03 3.61
N GLY A 61 4.90 11.50 3.10
CA GLY A 61 4.24 12.00 1.88
C GLY A 61 3.29 13.15 2.17
N THR A 62 2.48 13.03 3.21
CA THR A 62 1.53 14.04 3.65
C THR A 62 2.23 15.27 4.22
N ALA A 63 3.37 15.11 4.89
CA ALA A 63 4.14 16.23 5.42
C ALA A 63 4.64 17.17 4.31
N ASP A 64 5.14 16.61 3.21
CA ASP A 64 5.58 17.38 2.04
C ASP A 64 4.46 18.29 1.52
N LEU A 65 3.23 17.78 1.44
CA LEU A 65 2.06 18.52 1.00
C LEU A 65 1.65 19.62 2.00
N VAL A 66 1.76 19.34 3.30
CA VAL A 66 1.55 20.34 4.36
C VAL A 66 2.55 21.49 4.21
N PHE A 67 3.83 21.18 4.01
CA PHE A 67 4.89 22.18 3.83
C PHE A 67 4.71 22.97 2.53
N GLU A 68 4.39 22.30 1.42
CA GLU A 68 4.09 22.92 0.12
C GLU A 68 2.93 23.92 0.23
N THR A 69 1.85 23.51 0.89
CA THR A 69 0.65 24.33 1.11
C THR A 69 0.93 25.52 2.04
N ALA A 70 1.66 25.27 3.14
CA ALA A 70 2.06 26.31 4.08
C ALA A 70 2.98 27.34 3.42
N GLY A 71 3.94 26.88 2.62
CA GLY A 71 4.79 27.71 1.78
C GLY A 71 3.95 28.58 0.87
N TYR A 72 3.08 27.97 0.04
CA TYR A 72 2.23 28.70 -0.91
C TYR A 72 1.39 29.80 -0.25
N ARG A 73 0.72 29.49 0.87
CA ARG A 73 -0.07 30.49 1.62
C ARG A 73 0.80 31.61 2.19
N THR A 74 1.99 31.28 2.68
CA THR A 74 2.95 32.29 3.16
C THR A 74 3.41 33.20 2.03
N GLY A 75 3.64 32.63 0.84
CA GLY A 75 3.99 33.39 -0.36
C GLY A 75 2.93 34.38 -0.79
N LEU A 76 1.65 33.99 -0.71
CA LEU A 76 0.52 34.89 -0.98
C LEU A 76 0.51 36.08 0.00
N VAL A 77 0.74 35.83 1.30
CA VAL A 77 0.80 36.90 2.31
C VAL A 77 1.98 37.84 2.05
N VAL A 78 3.15 37.30 1.70
CA VAL A 78 4.34 38.10 1.42
C VAL A 78 4.18 38.94 0.16
N SER A 79 3.60 38.38 -0.90
CA SER A 79 3.35 39.12 -2.14
C SER A 79 2.37 40.26 -1.91
N ASP A 80 1.29 40.06 -1.16
CA ASP A 80 0.34 41.12 -0.81
C ASP A 80 1.02 42.25 0.00
N PHE A 81 1.82 41.90 1.01
CA PHE A 81 2.55 42.89 1.81
C PHE A 81 3.45 43.79 0.95
N TYR A 82 4.27 43.21 0.06
CA TYR A 82 5.19 43.98 -0.76
C TYR A 82 4.52 44.68 -1.94
N LYS A 83 3.47 44.09 -2.51
CA LYS A 83 2.64 44.75 -3.52
C LYS A 83 1.98 46.00 -2.96
N ASN A 84 1.45 45.95 -1.73
CA ASN A 84 0.84 47.10 -1.06
C ASN A 84 1.88 48.16 -0.64
N LYS A 85 3.09 47.73 -0.23
CA LYS A 85 4.17 48.65 0.20
C LYS A 85 4.89 49.33 -0.96
N ILE A 86 5.11 48.63 -2.07
CA ILE A 86 5.92 49.11 -3.21
C ILE A 86 5.06 49.56 -4.40
N GLY A 87 3.90 48.92 -4.62
CA GLY A 87 2.91 49.27 -5.65
C GLY A 87 3.26 48.82 -7.09
N ASP A 88 4.54 48.74 -7.44
CA ASP A 88 5.00 48.31 -8.77
C ASP A 88 5.56 46.89 -8.74
N ILE A 89 5.09 46.02 -9.65
CA ILE A 89 5.47 44.61 -9.70
C ILE A 89 6.98 44.42 -9.96
N LYS A 90 7.56 45.22 -10.87
CA LYS A 90 8.96 45.08 -11.25
C LYS A 90 9.87 45.47 -10.09
N LYS A 91 9.60 46.62 -9.45
CA LYS A 91 10.30 47.05 -8.24
C LYS A 91 10.12 46.07 -7.09
N SER A 92 8.93 45.48 -6.95
CA SER A 92 8.67 44.46 -5.94
C SER A 92 9.59 43.26 -6.15
N ILE A 93 9.64 42.71 -7.37
CA ILE A 93 10.50 41.58 -7.70
C ILE A 93 11.99 41.92 -7.49
N GLU A 94 12.44 43.11 -7.89
CA GLU A 94 13.82 43.57 -7.69
C GLU A 94 14.21 43.67 -6.20
N ALA A 95 13.26 43.96 -5.31
CA ALA A 95 13.51 44.05 -3.87
C ALA A 95 13.57 42.68 -3.17
N LEU A 96 12.85 41.67 -3.67
CA LEU A 96 12.70 40.38 -2.99
C LEU A 96 14.04 39.68 -2.69
N PRO A 97 15.00 39.52 -3.64
CA PRO A 97 16.27 38.84 -3.35
C PRO A 97 16.97 39.38 -2.11
N ASN A 98 16.94 40.70 -1.96
CA ASN A 98 17.52 41.39 -0.82
C ASN A 98 16.79 41.08 0.49
N ILE A 99 15.46 41.16 0.49
CA ILE A 99 14.62 40.84 1.65
C ILE A 99 14.85 39.41 2.13
N TYR A 100 14.90 38.44 1.21
CA TYR A 100 15.11 37.03 1.58
C TYR A 100 16.52 36.76 2.09
N VAL A 101 17.54 37.40 1.54
CA VAL A 101 18.92 37.20 2.03
C VAL A 101 19.12 37.82 3.41
N THR A 102 18.53 39.00 3.68
CA THR A 102 18.61 39.67 4.99
C THR A 102 17.78 38.93 6.04
N ALA A 103 16.62 38.39 5.67
CA ALA A 103 15.79 37.55 6.53
C ALA A 103 16.37 36.14 6.78
N GLY A 104 17.49 35.78 6.14
CA GLY A 104 18.17 34.50 6.36
C GLY A 104 17.53 33.31 5.64
N TRP A 105 16.71 33.54 4.61
CA TRP A 105 16.03 32.46 3.90
C TRP A 105 16.95 31.69 2.95
N GLY A 106 18.01 32.34 2.49
CA GLY A 106 18.95 31.84 1.49
C GLY A 106 19.34 32.96 0.53
N LYS A 107 20.48 32.79 -0.14
CA LYS A 107 20.88 33.72 -1.19
C LYS A 107 20.08 33.38 -2.45
N THR A 108 19.18 34.28 -2.81
CA THR A 108 18.20 34.12 -3.89
C THR A 108 18.60 34.95 -5.10
N PHE A 109 18.43 34.39 -6.29
CA PHE A 109 18.46 35.09 -7.56
C PHE A 109 17.15 34.81 -8.31
N ILE A 110 16.60 35.81 -8.97
CA ILE A 110 15.34 35.72 -9.71
C ILE A 110 15.60 36.20 -11.14
N ASP A 111 15.42 35.31 -12.10
CA ASP A 111 15.26 35.66 -13.52
C ASP A 111 13.77 35.67 -13.83
N VAL A 112 13.23 36.76 -14.38
CA VAL A 112 11.79 36.91 -14.61
C VAL A 112 11.48 37.46 -15.99
N ASN A 113 10.52 36.83 -16.65
CA ASN A 113 9.86 37.33 -17.84
C ASN A 113 8.41 37.71 -17.48
N ILE A 114 8.18 39.01 -17.28
CA ILE A 114 6.87 39.54 -16.88
C ILE A 114 5.81 39.31 -17.96
N GLU A 115 6.16 39.48 -19.25
CA GLU A 115 5.21 39.33 -20.36
C GLU A 115 4.71 37.90 -20.49
N LYS A 116 5.60 36.91 -20.32
CA LYS A 116 5.25 35.49 -20.36
C LYS A 116 4.75 34.95 -19.03
N LYS A 117 4.83 35.74 -17.95
CA LYS A 117 4.64 35.30 -16.57
C LYS A 117 5.45 34.02 -16.31
N GLU A 118 6.76 34.12 -16.49
CA GLU A 118 7.68 33.03 -16.16
C GLU A 118 8.76 33.57 -15.23
N ALA A 119 9.16 32.78 -14.24
CA ALA A 119 10.30 33.10 -13.40
C ALA A 119 11.16 31.86 -13.14
N VAL A 120 12.46 32.05 -13.01
CA VAL A 120 13.40 31.02 -12.53
C VAL A 120 14.08 31.55 -11.28
N ILE A 121 13.87 30.87 -10.17
CA ILE A 121 14.42 31.22 -8.88
C ILE A 121 15.56 30.26 -8.57
N SER A 122 16.74 30.81 -8.32
CA SER A 122 17.91 30.05 -7.86
C SER A 122 18.21 30.41 -6.41
N ILE A 123 18.17 29.42 -5.52
CA ILE A 123 18.39 29.61 -4.08
C ILE A 123 19.59 28.79 -3.65
N SER A 124 20.54 29.44 -2.99
CA SER A 124 21.72 28.81 -2.41
C SER A 124 21.75 29.04 -0.90
N ASN A 125 22.32 28.10 -0.15
CA ASN A 125 22.45 28.20 1.31
C ASN A 125 21.10 28.43 2.02
N SER A 126 20.03 27.81 1.51
CA SER A 126 18.68 27.99 2.04
C SER A 126 18.55 27.40 3.45
N TRP A 127 17.63 27.93 4.25
CA TRP A 127 17.34 27.35 5.56
C TRP A 127 16.79 25.92 5.42
N GLU A 128 15.98 25.66 4.39
CA GLU A 128 15.30 24.39 4.19
C GLU A 128 16.30 23.28 3.85
N THR A 129 17.30 23.58 3.02
CA THR A 129 18.37 22.62 2.71
C THR A 129 19.24 22.33 3.94
N LYS A 130 19.44 23.30 4.85
CA LYS A 130 20.14 23.06 6.12
C LYS A 130 19.36 22.12 7.03
N VAL A 131 18.04 22.32 7.15
CA VAL A 131 17.17 21.40 7.90
C VAL A 131 17.25 19.99 7.31
N LYS A 132 17.08 19.83 5.99
CA LYS A 132 17.11 18.51 5.33
C LYS A 132 18.45 17.81 5.54
N LYS A 133 19.57 18.55 5.46
CA LYS A 133 20.90 18.03 5.80
C LYS A 133 21.00 17.60 7.27
N ALA A 134 20.47 18.38 8.20
CA ALA A 134 20.47 18.04 9.63
C ALA A 134 19.54 16.85 9.95
N GLN A 135 18.50 16.62 9.16
CA GLN A 135 17.65 15.42 9.20
C GLN A 135 18.36 14.18 8.61
N GLY A 136 19.49 14.33 7.92
CA GLY A 136 20.13 13.24 7.18
C GLY A 136 19.33 12.81 5.94
N SER A 137 18.42 13.66 5.45
CA SER A 137 17.57 13.38 4.31
C SER A 137 18.16 13.94 3.02
N ASN A 138 18.13 13.14 1.96
CA ASN A 138 18.47 13.58 0.60
C ASN A 138 17.22 14.04 -0.18
N ARG A 139 16.06 14.12 0.48
CA ARG A 139 14.82 14.58 -0.16
C ARG A 139 14.80 16.11 -0.27
N MET A 140 14.14 16.57 -1.32
CA MET A 140 13.94 17.99 -1.56
C MET A 140 12.87 18.55 -0.62
N GLY A 141 13.16 19.71 -0.04
CA GLY A 141 12.15 20.47 0.68
C GLY A 141 11.08 21.02 -0.26
N ARG A 142 9.85 21.13 0.25
CA ARG A 142 8.66 21.56 -0.49
C ARG A 142 8.14 22.92 -0.07
N PHE A 143 8.61 23.44 1.06
CA PHE A 143 8.17 24.74 1.56
C PHE A 143 8.63 25.88 0.65
N LEU A 144 9.93 25.97 0.32
CA LEU A 144 10.45 27.07 -0.50
C LEU A 144 9.87 27.08 -1.92
N PRO A 145 9.79 25.95 -2.65
CA PRO A 145 9.12 25.93 -3.94
C PRO A 145 7.66 26.38 -3.88
N GLY A 146 6.88 25.86 -2.93
CA GLY A 146 5.49 26.29 -2.70
C GLY A 146 5.40 27.78 -2.39
N HIS A 147 6.29 28.28 -1.52
CA HIS A 147 6.39 29.69 -1.16
C HIS A 147 6.61 30.60 -2.36
N TRP A 148 7.56 30.26 -3.25
CA TRP A 148 7.79 31.05 -4.45
C TRP A 148 6.62 31.01 -5.44
N ALA A 149 5.95 29.86 -5.59
CA ALA A 149 4.71 29.79 -6.37
C ALA A 149 3.63 30.72 -5.80
N GLY A 150 3.47 30.77 -4.48
CA GLY A 150 2.55 31.70 -3.81
C GLY A 150 2.93 33.17 -4.00
N VAL A 151 4.22 33.52 -3.88
CA VAL A 151 4.71 34.88 -4.11
C VAL A 151 4.38 35.35 -5.51
N PHE A 152 4.72 34.56 -6.53
CA PHE A 152 4.46 34.94 -7.91
C PHE A 152 2.98 34.90 -8.27
N THR A 153 2.18 34.05 -7.62
CA THR A 153 0.71 34.08 -7.75
C THR A 153 0.15 35.45 -7.37
N GLY A 154 0.51 35.98 -6.20
CA GLY A 154 0.00 37.29 -5.76
C GLY A 154 0.61 38.48 -6.51
N LEU A 155 1.85 38.36 -7.00
CA LEU A 155 2.47 39.41 -7.81
C LEU A 155 1.83 39.52 -9.20
N PHE A 156 1.55 38.40 -9.86
CA PHE A 156 0.95 38.38 -11.20
C PHE A 156 -0.58 38.38 -11.21
N ASP A 157 -1.25 38.28 -10.06
CA ASP A 157 -2.72 38.12 -9.94
C ASP A 157 -3.28 36.97 -10.81
N THR A 158 -2.53 35.86 -10.89
CA THR A 158 -2.96 34.65 -11.59
C THR A 158 -2.35 33.43 -10.91
N HIS A 159 -2.90 32.24 -11.14
CA HIS A 159 -2.40 31.01 -10.57
C HIS A 159 -1.02 30.68 -11.16
N MET A 160 -0.01 30.69 -10.29
CA MET A 160 1.36 30.35 -10.63
C MET A 160 1.76 29.08 -9.89
N TRP A 161 2.46 28.18 -10.57
CA TRP A 161 2.96 26.94 -9.98
C TRP A 161 4.40 26.68 -10.33
N TYR A 162 5.00 25.73 -9.63
CA TYR A 162 6.41 25.46 -9.71
C TYR A 162 6.75 24.09 -10.30
N GLU A 163 7.90 24.05 -10.95
CA GLU A 163 8.63 22.85 -11.35
C GLU A 163 10.05 22.98 -10.83
N ILE A 164 10.56 21.95 -10.14
CA ILE A 164 11.94 21.94 -9.68
C ILE A 164 12.82 21.44 -10.83
N GLN A 165 13.71 22.30 -11.35
CA GLN A 165 14.50 22.00 -12.56
C GLN A 165 15.81 21.29 -12.28
N GLU A 166 16.48 21.65 -11.20
CA GLU A 166 17.81 21.13 -10.89
C GLU A 166 18.07 21.26 -9.38
N ASP A 167 18.65 20.22 -8.81
CA ASP A 167 19.23 20.23 -7.47
C ASP A 167 20.59 19.55 -7.54
N ASP A 168 21.61 20.37 -7.70
CA ASP A 168 22.98 19.92 -7.52
C ASP A 168 23.27 19.87 -6.02
N SER A 169 22.99 18.72 -5.41
CA SER A 169 23.31 18.41 -4.01
C SER A 169 24.79 18.63 -3.67
N LYS A 170 25.70 18.69 -4.67
CA LYS A 170 27.12 19.04 -4.45
C LYS A 170 27.36 20.55 -4.39
N GLN A 171 26.51 21.37 -5.00
CA GLN A 171 26.61 22.84 -4.99
C GLN A 171 25.61 23.52 -4.04
N ASN A 172 24.65 22.78 -3.47
CA ASN A 172 23.67 23.29 -2.51
C ASN A 172 22.82 24.45 -3.11
N ILE A 173 22.44 24.30 -4.39
CA ILE A 173 21.63 25.25 -5.15
C ILE A 173 20.35 24.57 -5.62
N MET A 174 19.21 25.14 -5.24
CA MET A 174 17.89 24.75 -5.71
C MET A 174 17.46 25.69 -6.83
N LYS A 175 17.06 25.14 -7.99
CA LYS A 175 16.45 25.89 -9.08
C LYS A 175 14.98 25.54 -9.27
N ILE A 176 14.13 26.55 -9.21
CA ILE A 176 12.68 26.43 -9.30
C ILE A 176 12.21 27.26 -10.49
N LYS A 177 11.53 26.65 -11.46
CA LYS A 177 10.81 27.37 -12.51
C LYS A 177 9.37 27.60 -12.05
N ILE A 178 8.87 28.82 -12.23
CA ILE A 178 7.50 29.24 -11.94
C ILE A 178 6.82 29.65 -13.24
N THR A 179 5.63 29.11 -13.49
CA THR A 179 4.82 29.40 -14.68
C THR A 179 3.35 29.51 -14.32
N GLU A 180 2.56 30.16 -15.18
CA GLU A 180 1.11 30.17 -15.08
C GLU A 180 0.55 28.74 -15.23
N THR A 181 -0.49 28.41 -14.47
CA THR A 181 -1.13 27.08 -14.48
C THR A 181 -2.60 27.17 -14.08
N ASP A 182 -3.35 26.10 -14.32
CA ASP A 182 -4.68 25.89 -13.75
C ASP A 182 -4.65 25.08 -12.43
N ILE A 183 -3.47 24.57 -12.03
CA ILE A 183 -3.30 23.75 -10.82
C ILE A 183 -3.29 24.64 -9.58
N THR A 184 -4.08 24.26 -8.57
CA THR A 184 -4.10 24.88 -7.25
C THR A 184 -3.48 23.96 -6.18
N PRO A 185 -3.02 24.49 -5.04
CA PRO A 185 -2.60 23.64 -3.92
C PRO A 185 -3.66 22.61 -3.49
N SER A 186 -4.96 22.94 -3.66
CA SER A 186 -6.06 22.04 -3.32
C SER A 186 -6.12 20.81 -4.22
N ASP A 187 -5.67 20.95 -5.48
CA ASP A 187 -5.63 19.85 -6.44
C ASP A 187 -4.55 18.83 -6.05
N ASN A 188 -3.40 19.29 -5.54
CA ASN A 188 -2.35 18.39 -5.03
C ASN A 188 -2.82 17.59 -3.80
N ILE A 189 -3.61 18.22 -2.91
CA ILE A 189 -4.20 17.52 -1.75
C ILE A 189 -5.16 16.43 -2.24
N ARG A 190 -6.03 16.77 -3.20
CA ARG A 190 -6.99 15.83 -3.77
C ARG A 190 -6.29 14.66 -4.47
N ASP A 191 -5.26 14.95 -5.25
CA ASP A 191 -4.47 13.93 -5.95
C ASP A 191 -3.75 12.99 -4.99
N LEU A 192 -3.21 13.50 -3.88
CA LEU A 192 -2.58 12.66 -2.86
C LEU A 192 -3.60 11.71 -2.23
N VAL A 193 -4.74 12.23 -1.77
CA VAL A 193 -5.81 11.43 -1.15
C VAL A 193 -6.28 10.34 -2.13
N GLN A 194 -6.51 10.70 -3.40
CA GLN A 194 -6.92 9.74 -4.42
C GLN A 194 -5.86 8.66 -4.67
N ARG A 195 -4.58 9.01 -4.68
CA ARG A 195 -3.48 8.03 -4.85
C ARG A 195 -3.35 7.11 -3.64
N GLU A 196 -3.49 7.63 -2.42
CA GLU A 196 -3.44 6.81 -1.20
C GLU A 196 -4.61 5.82 -1.15
N GLU A 197 -5.83 6.29 -1.43
CA GLU A 197 -7.02 5.43 -1.54
C GLU A 197 -6.82 4.34 -2.61
N GLN A 198 -6.30 4.68 -3.79
CA GLN A 198 -6.01 3.70 -4.85
C GLN A 198 -4.96 2.67 -4.41
N ASN A 199 -3.89 3.11 -3.76
CA ASN A 199 -2.85 2.20 -3.26
C ASN A 199 -3.38 1.26 -2.18
N GLU A 200 -4.28 1.74 -1.31
CA GLU A 200 -4.92 0.92 -0.30
C GLU A 200 -5.85 -0.12 -0.92
N ILE A 201 -6.66 0.29 -1.91
CA ILE A 201 -7.50 -0.62 -2.69
C ILE A 201 -6.65 -1.71 -3.35
N MET A 202 -5.56 -1.34 -4.04
CA MET A 202 -4.67 -2.32 -4.69
C MET A 202 -4.06 -3.32 -3.68
N LYS A 203 -3.67 -2.85 -2.48
CA LYS A 203 -3.16 -3.73 -1.42
C LYS A 203 -4.23 -4.70 -0.92
N LEU A 204 -5.45 -4.22 -0.73
CA LEU A 204 -6.58 -5.05 -0.31
C LEU A 204 -6.92 -6.10 -1.39
N GLU A 205 -6.96 -5.71 -2.65
CA GLU A 205 -7.19 -6.63 -3.78
C GLU A 205 -6.11 -7.72 -3.83
N ALA A 206 -4.84 -7.37 -3.71
CA ALA A 206 -3.74 -8.34 -3.67
C ALA A 206 -3.83 -9.30 -2.47
N MET A 207 -4.23 -8.80 -1.29
CA MET A 207 -4.44 -9.64 -0.11
C MET A 207 -5.60 -10.63 -0.31
N VAL A 208 -6.71 -10.16 -0.88
CA VAL A 208 -7.88 -11.00 -1.21
C VAL A 208 -7.50 -12.06 -2.23
N GLU A 209 -6.74 -11.71 -3.27
CA GLU A 209 -6.30 -12.66 -4.29
C GLU A 209 -5.41 -13.75 -3.68
N ASN A 210 -4.40 -13.37 -2.89
CA ASN A 210 -3.53 -14.32 -2.19
C ASN A 210 -4.33 -15.25 -1.28
N ARG A 211 -5.27 -14.70 -0.50
CA ARG A 211 -6.10 -15.52 0.40
C ARG A 211 -7.02 -16.47 -0.35
N THR A 212 -7.57 -16.03 -1.47
CA THR A 212 -8.42 -16.86 -2.33
C THR A 212 -7.61 -18.01 -2.94
N ARG A 213 -6.36 -17.74 -3.34
CA ARG A 213 -5.44 -18.77 -3.83
C ARG A 213 -5.11 -19.80 -2.76
N GLU A 214 -4.72 -19.37 -1.56
CA GLU A 214 -4.45 -20.25 -0.42
C GLU A 214 -5.64 -21.17 -0.10
N LEU A 215 -6.85 -20.61 -0.05
CA LEU A 215 -8.07 -21.39 0.21
C LEU A 215 -8.37 -22.38 -0.93
N THR A 216 -8.13 -22.00 -2.18
CA THR A 216 -8.35 -22.87 -3.34
C THR A 216 -7.37 -24.05 -3.33
N ASP A 217 -6.10 -23.79 -3.04
CA ASP A 217 -5.07 -24.83 -2.95
C ASP A 217 -5.34 -25.77 -1.78
N LEU A 218 -5.74 -25.25 -0.61
CA LEU A 218 -6.16 -26.07 0.52
C LEU A 218 -7.38 -26.95 0.17
N ILE A 219 -8.37 -26.41 -0.53
CA ILE A 219 -9.54 -27.17 -1.00
C ILE A 219 -9.10 -28.31 -1.93
N ARG A 220 -8.12 -28.08 -2.81
CA ARG A 220 -7.58 -29.14 -3.68
C ARG A 220 -6.91 -30.24 -2.87
N GLU A 221 -6.05 -29.88 -1.92
CA GLU A 221 -5.32 -30.84 -1.07
C GLU A 221 -6.26 -31.76 -0.28
N ILE A 222 -7.36 -31.22 0.26
CA ILE A 222 -8.30 -31.99 1.09
C ILE A 222 -9.40 -32.72 0.29
N SER A 223 -9.50 -32.50 -1.02
CA SER A 223 -10.72 -32.83 -1.77
C SER A 223 -10.99 -34.33 -1.97
N SER A 224 -10.00 -35.21 -1.82
CA SER A 224 -10.17 -36.67 -1.71
C SER A 224 -8.86 -37.38 -1.30
N PRO A 225 -8.66 -37.69 -0.02
CA PRO A 225 -7.47 -38.41 0.43
C PRO A 225 -7.53 -39.89 -0.01
N ILE A 226 -6.42 -40.44 -0.53
CA ILE A 226 -6.29 -41.90 -0.66
C ILE A 226 -5.78 -42.45 0.68
N ILE A 227 -6.59 -43.27 1.33
CA ILE A 227 -6.30 -43.83 2.65
C ILE A 227 -5.91 -45.30 2.47
N PRO A 228 -4.63 -45.68 2.59
CA PRO A 228 -4.23 -47.09 2.56
C PRO A 228 -4.68 -47.78 3.86
N VAL A 229 -5.49 -48.83 3.73
CA VAL A 229 -5.91 -49.69 4.86
C VAL A 229 -4.91 -50.83 5.04
N THR A 230 -4.45 -51.41 3.93
CA THR A 230 -3.34 -52.37 3.85
C THR A 230 -2.59 -52.18 2.54
N ASP A 231 -1.50 -52.93 2.33
CA ASP A 231 -0.75 -52.94 1.07
C ASP A 231 -1.58 -53.29 -0.17
N HIS A 232 -2.76 -53.89 -0.01
CA HIS A 232 -3.64 -54.28 -1.12
C HIS A 232 -5.02 -53.60 -1.12
N ILE A 233 -5.32 -52.76 -0.12
CA ILE A 233 -6.64 -52.14 0.04
C ILE A 233 -6.48 -50.64 0.29
N VAL A 234 -7.10 -49.84 -0.57
CA VAL A 234 -7.18 -48.38 -0.42
C VAL A 234 -8.63 -47.92 -0.35
N VAL A 235 -8.88 -46.88 0.43
CA VAL A 235 -10.17 -46.23 0.59
C VAL A 235 -10.08 -44.80 0.10
N ILE A 236 -11.10 -44.38 -0.65
CA ILE A 236 -11.22 -43.04 -1.19
C ILE A 236 -12.58 -42.48 -0.75
N PRO A 237 -12.61 -41.65 0.31
CA PRO A 237 -13.84 -41.01 0.74
C PRO A 237 -14.18 -39.83 -0.18
N LEU A 238 -15.43 -39.79 -0.63
CA LEU A 238 -15.98 -38.72 -1.45
C LEU A 238 -16.82 -37.80 -0.55
N ILE A 239 -16.43 -36.53 -0.46
CA ILE A 239 -17.02 -35.58 0.52
C ILE A 239 -17.57 -34.34 -0.19
N GLY A 240 -18.83 -34.03 0.07
CA GLY A 240 -19.47 -32.80 -0.38
C GLY A 240 -19.98 -32.89 -1.82
N LYS A 241 -20.01 -31.74 -2.52
CA LYS A 241 -20.45 -31.64 -3.91
C LYS A 241 -19.25 -31.59 -4.85
N TYR A 242 -19.36 -32.31 -5.96
CA TYR A 242 -18.39 -32.31 -7.05
C TYR A 242 -18.99 -31.55 -8.23
N ASN A 243 -18.36 -30.46 -8.62
CA ASN A 243 -18.62 -29.80 -9.90
C ASN A 243 -17.56 -30.25 -10.92
N GLU A 244 -17.71 -29.86 -12.18
CA GLU A 244 -16.80 -30.26 -13.27
C GLU A 244 -15.31 -30.12 -12.90
N LEU A 245 -14.90 -28.98 -12.35
CA LEU A 245 -13.51 -28.73 -11.96
C LEU A 245 -13.05 -29.69 -10.85
N ARG A 246 -13.83 -29.84 -9.78
CA ARG A 246 -13.47 -30.75 -8.68
C ARG A 246 -13.48 -32.21 -9.11
N SER A 247 -14.39 -32.61 -9.98
CA SER A 247 -14.45 -33.96 -10.54
C SER A 247 -13.20 -34.29 -11.35
N LYS A 248 -12.73 -33.34 -12.16
CA LYS A 248 -11.50 -33.49 -12.94
C LYS A 248 -10.26 -33.55 -12.05
N ASP A 249 -10.10 -32.60 -11.14
CA ASP A 249 -8.95 -32.55 -10.21
C ASP A 249 -8.89 -33.85 -9.38
N MET A 250 -10.05 -34.34 -8.91
CA MET A 250 -10.17 -35.60 -8.18
C MET A 250 -9.75 -36.81 -9.02
N LEU A 251 -10.29 -36.94 -10.23
CA LEU A 251 -9.96 -38.03 -11.13
C LEU A 251 -8.46 -38.06 -11.41
N GLU A 252 -7.86 -36.91 -11.77
CA GLU A 252 -6.43 -36.80 -12.07
C GLU A 252 -5.57 -37.19 -10.85
N HIS A 253 -5.82 -36.58 -9.70
CA HIS A 253 -5.07 -36.88 -8.46
C HIS A 253 -5.17 -38.36 -8.06
N THR A 254 -6.37 -38.95 -8.17
CA THR A 254 -6.60 -40.35 -7.82
C THR A 254 -5.85 -41.29 -8.75
N LEU A 255 -5.92 -41.05 -10.06
CA LEU A 255 -5.28 -41.91 -11.06
C LEU A 255 -3.75 -41.81 -11.03
N THR A 256 -3.19 -40.65 -10.68
CA THR A 256 -1.73 -40.50 -10.49
C THR A 256 -1.23 -41.18 -9.22
N SER A 257 -2.04 -41.20 -8.16
CA SER A 257 -1.64 -41.71 -6.85
C SER A 257 -1.89 -43.22 -6.68
N LEU A 258 -2.98 -43.75 -7.23
CA LEU A 258 -3.38 -45.16 -7.12
C LEU A 258 -2.27 -46.18 -7.46
N PRO A 259 -1.49 -46.03 -8.55
CA PRO A 259 -0.43 -46.98 -8.92
C PRO A 259 0.65 -47.15 -7.85
N GLN A 260 0.86 -46.16 -6.99
CA GLN A 260 1.89 -46.18 -5.95
C GLN A 260 1.54 -47.16 -4.81
N HIS A 261 0.25 -47.47 -4.63
CA HIS A 261 -0.23 -48.23 -3.47
C HIS A 261 -0.29 -49.75 -3.67
N ARG A 262 0.06 -50.29 -4.86
CA ARG A 262 -0.03 -51.74 -5.19
C ARG A 262 -1.39 -52.37 -4.81
N ALA A 263 -2.44 -51.55 -4.76
CA ALA A 263 -3.74 -51.98 -4.31
C ALA A 263 -4.32 -53.02 -5.27
N LYS A 264 -5.09 -53.97 -4.73
CA LYS A 264 -5.97 -54.88 -5.49
C LYS A 264 -7.43 -54.49 -5.34
N PHE A 265 -7.78 -53.79 -4.26
CA PHE A 265 -9.13 -53.31 -3.98
C PHE A 265 -9.12 -51.80 -3.77
N VAL A 266 -10.01 -51.10 -4.48
CA VAL A 266 -10.28 -49.67 -4.28
C VAL A 266 -11.69 -49.53 -3.74
N ILE A 267 -11.84 -48.98 -2.54
CA ILE A 267 -13.14 -48.73 -1.94
C ILE A 267 -13.49 -47.26 -2.11
N LEU A 268 -14.54 -46.97 -2.87
CA LEU A 268 -15.09 -45.63 -3.02
C LEU A 268 -16.19 -45.44 -1.96
N ASP A 269 -15.97 -44.54 -1.01
CA ASP A 269 -16.91 -44.27 0.09
C ASP A 269 -17.76 -43.03 -0.18
N LEU A 270 -19.04 -43.26 -0.48
CA LEU A 270 -20.02 -42.23 -0.80
C LEU A 270 -20.80 -41.75 0.42
N THR A 271 -20.41 -42.14 1.66
CA THR A 271 -21.13 -41.74 2.89
C THR A 271 -21.23 -40.22 3.04
N GLY A 272 -20.27 -39.45 2.51
CA GLY A 272 -20.24 -37.99 2.54
C GLY A 272 -21.03 -37.28 1.43
N ILE A 273 -21.73 -38.03 0.58
CA ILE A 273 -22.41 -37.53 -0.63
C ILE A 273 -23.91 -37.44 -0.39
N LYS A 274 -24.48 -36.27 -0.67
CA LYS A 274 -25.91 -35.98 -0.45
C LYS A 274 -26.76 -35.97 -1.71
N SER A 275 -26.14 -35.79 -2.87
CA SER A 275 -26.80 -35.69 -4.17
C SER A 275 -25.82 -36.08 -5.25
N ILE A 276 -26.31 -36.69 -6.33
CA ILE A 276 -25.48 -37.11 -7.46
C ILE A 276 -25.99 -36.51 -8.78
N ASP A 277 -25.08 -36.01 -9.60
CA ASP A 277 -25.34 -35.46 -10.93
C ASP A 277 -24.60 -36.24 -12.02
N SER A 278 -24.81 -35.87 -13.28
CA SER A 278 -24.18 -36.50 -14.44
C SER A 278 -22.65 -36.44 -14.39
N GLU A 279 -22.10 -35.33 -13.91
CA GLU A 279 -20.68 -35.05 -13.84
C GLU A 279 -20.00 -35.96 -12.82
N MET A 280 -20.61 -36.17 -11.66
CA MET A 280 -20.13 -37.10 -10.66
C MET A 280 -20.23 -38.55 -11.13
N ILE A 281 -21.29 -38.93 -11.85
CA ILE A 281 -21.44 -40.27 -12.43
C ILE A 281 -20.35 -40.54 -13.48
N ASP A 282 -20.07 -39.59 -14.36
CA ASP A 282 -19.01 -39.71 -15.36
C ASP A 282 -17.64 -39.85 -14.68
N MET A 283 -17.35 -39.05 -13.66
CA MET A 283 -16.14 -39.19 -12.84
C MET A 283 -16.02 -40.58 -12.21
N LEU A 284 -17.08 -41.08 -11.56
CA LEU A 284 -17.09 -42.40 -10.92
C LEU A 284 -16.87 -43.52 -11.92
N ASN A 285 -17.52 -43.47 -13.09
CA ASN A 285 -17.33 -44.47 -14.14
C ASN A 285 -15.90 -44.47 -14.69
N LYS A 286 -15.31 -43.29 -14.87
CA LYS A 286 -13.89 -43.17 -15.27
C LYS A 286 -12.97 -43.73 -14.20
N LEU A 287 -13.24 -43.49 -12.92
CA LEU A 287 -12.47 -44.07 -11.81
C LEU A 287 -12.56 -45.60 -11.80
N VAL A 288 -13.78 -46.16 -11.85
CA VAL A 288 -14.03 -47.61 -11.89
C VAL A 288 -13.31 -48.25 -13.09
N SER A 289 -13.44 -47.64 -14.26
CA SER A 289 -12.84 -48.16 -15.50
C SER A 289 -11.31 -48.14 -15.43
N SER A 290 -10.72 -47.04 -14.97
CA SER A 290 -9.28 -46.91 -14.81
C SER A 290 -8.72 -47.82 -13.72
N ALA A 291 -9.41 -47.97 -12.59
CA ALA A 291 -9.03 -48.92 -11.54
C ALA A 291 -8.99 -50.35 -12.09
N ARG A 292 -9.99 -50.73 -12.90
CA ARG A 292 -10.01 -52.02 -13.58
C ARG A 292 -8.84 -52.20 -14.55
N LEU A 293 -8.45 -51.16 -15.29
CA LEU A 293 -7.27 -51.19 -16.17
C LEU A 293 -5.97 -51.42 -15.40
N PHE A 294 -5.89 -50.92 -14.16
CA PHE A 294 -4.79 -51.22 -13.24
C PHE A 294 -4.90 -52.60 -12.55
N GLY A 295 -5.92 -53.40 -12.88
CA GLY A 295 -6.13 -54.72 -12.29
C GLY A 295 -6.75 -54.70 -10.91
N MET A 296 -7.38 -53.58 -10.51
CA MET A 296 -8.02 -53.42 -9.22
C MET A 296 -9.53 -53.68 -9.30
N GLU A 297 -10.09 -54.30 -8.26
CA GLU A 297 -11.53 -54.44 -8.05
C GLU A 297 -12.06 -53.21 -7.30
N THR A 298 -13.10 -52.57 -7.85
CA THR A 298 -13.71 -51.38 -7.25
C THR A 298 -14.93 -51.76 -6.43
N LEU A 299 -14.97 -51.35 -5.16
CA LEU A 299 -16.07 -51.58 -4.22
C LEU A 299 -16.72 -50.24 -3.86
N LEU A 300 -18.04 -50.14 -4.01
CA LEU A 300 -18.81 -48.94 -3.66
C LEU A 300 -19.49 -49.14 -2.30
N VAL A 301 -19.35 -48.14 -1.41
CA VAL A 301 -19.98 -48.15 -0.09
C VAL A 301 -20.64 -46.82 0.24
N GLY A 302 -21.50 -46.81 1.26
CA GLY A 302 -22.07 -45.56 1.80
C GLY A 302 -23.18 -44.94 0.96
N ILE A 303 -23.76 -45.69 0.00
CA ILE A 303 -24.89 -45.24 -0.80
C ILE A 303 -26.15 -45.17 0.09
N SER A 304 -26.69 -43.97 0.28
CA SER A 304 -27.95 -43.79 1.00
C SER A 304 -29.16 -44.24 0.17
N PRO A 305 -30.31 -44.54 0.81
CA PRO A 305 -31.56 -44.84 0.08
C PRO A 305 -31.93 -43.73 -0.92
N GLU A 306 -31.79 -42.46 -0.52
CA GLU A 306 -32.07 -41.31 -1.37
C GLU A 306 -31.16 -41.28 -2.61
N LEU A 307 -29.87 -41.51 -2.41
CA LEU A 307 -28.88 -41.58 -3.49
C LEU A 307 -29.18 -42.74 -4.45
N SER A 308 -29.58 -43.89 -3.92
CA SER A 308 -29.94 -45.06 -4.74
C SER A 308 -31.15 -44.80 -5.63
N MET A 309 -32.14 -44.06 -5.12
CA MET A 309 -33.32 -43.66 -5.88
C MET A 309 -32.95 -42.66 -6.98
N GLU A 310 -32.04 -41.73 -6.71
CA GLU A 310 -31.55 -40.74 -7.68
C GLU A 310 -30.80 -41.42 -8.84
N VAL A 311 -29.84 -42.31 -8.53
CA VAL A 311 -29.13 -43.12 -9.54
C VAL A 311 -30.10 -43.89 -10.43
N THR A 312 -31.10 -44.55 -9.82
CA THR A 312 -32.09 -45.35 -10.56
C THR A 312 -33.00 -44.47 -11.41
N LYS A 313 -33.48 -43.36 -10.86
CA LYS A 313 -34.39 -42.42 -11.55
C LYS A 313 -33.75 -41.84 -12.80
N HIS A 314 -32.47 -41.50 -12.73
CA HIS A 314 -31.72 -40.94 -13.85
C HIS A 314 -31.10 -42.01 -14.77
N GLN A 315 -31.38 -43.30 -14.50
CA GLN A 315 -30.83 -44.45 -15.23
C GLN A 315 -29.30 -44.42 -15.32
N TYR A 316 -28.65 -43.90 -14.28
CA TYR A 316 -27.20 -43.87 -14.21
C TYR A 316 -26.66 -45.27 -13.97
N SER A 317 -25.61 -45.63 -14.69
CA SER A 317 -24.84 -46.86 -14.49
C SER A 317 -23.50 -46.51 -13.84
N LEU A 318 -23.07 -47.31 -12.86
CA LEU A 318 -21.81 -47.15 -12.13
C LEU A 318 -20.85 -48.33 -12.44
N GLY A 319 -20.80 -48.73 -13.72
CA GLY A 319 -19.91 -49.78 -14.22
C GLY A 319 -20.09 -51.15 -13.56
N ASP A 320 -19.12 -52.05 -13.80
CA ASP A 320 -18.99 -53.34 -13.11
C ASP A 320 -18.41 -53.13 -11.70
N SER A 321 -19.22 -52.61 -10.78
CA SER A 321 -18.84 -52.34 -9.40
C SER A 321 -19.58 -53.25 -8.42
N THR A 322 -18.90 -53.68 -7.35
CA THR A 322 -19.53 -54.42 -6.26
C THR A 322 -20.01 -53.46 -5.17
N TYR A 323 -21.25 -53.59 -4.72
CA TYR A 323 -21.85 -52.68 -3.73
C TYR A 323 -21.90 -53.32 -2.35
N PHE A 324 -21.56 -52.54 -1.32
CA PHE A 324 -21.78 -52.92 0.07
C PHE A 324 -22.46 -51.81 0.86
N ARG A 325 -23.16 -52.21 1.93
CA ARG A 325 -23.90 -51.28 2.80
C ARG A 325 -23.01 -50.23 3.45
N ASN A 326 -21.79 -50.60 3.84
CA ASN A 326 -20.86 -49.70 4.53
C ASN A 326 -19.42 -50.18 4.34
N LEU A 327 -18.48 -49.30 4.71
CA LEU A 327 -17.05 -49.54 4.60
C LEU A 327 -16.60 -50.83 5.31
N LYS A 328 -17.16 -51.12 6.49
CA LYS A 328 -16.85 -52.35 7.25
C LYS A 328 -17.06 -53.60 6.39
N HIS A 329 -18.24 -53.74 5.76
CA HIS A 329 -18.52 -54.93 4.94
C HIS A 329 -17.57 -55.07 3.74
N ALA A 330 -17.25 -53.96 3.07
CA ALA A 330 -16.31 -53.98 1.94
C ALA A 330 -14.90 -54.38 2.36
N ILE A 331 -14.41 -53.88 3.51
CA ILE A 331 -13.10 -54.28 4.05
C ILE A 331 -13.08 -55.78 4.40
N HIS A 332 -14.12 -56.28 5.07
CA HIS A 332 -14.22 -57.71 5.39
C HIS A 332 -14.22 -58.58 4.12
N PHE A 333 -14.92 -58.16 3.07
CA PHE A 333 -14.92 -58.85 1.78
C PHE A 333 -13.53 -58.86 1.13
N ALA A 334 -12.87 -57.70 1.07
CA ALA A 334 -11.53 -57.57 0.50
C ALA A 334 -10.50 -58.42 1.28
N PHE A 335 -10.57 -58.43 2.61
CA PHE A 335 -9.75 -59.32 3.43
C PHE A 335 -9.99 -60.79 3.13
N ALA A 336 -11.25 -61.23 3.06
CA ALA A 336 -11.56 -62.62 2.74
C ALA A 336 -11.02 -63.05 1.37
N LYS A 337 -11.08 -62.16 0.37
CA LYS A 337 -10.50 -62.39 -0.97
C LYS A 337 -8.98 -62.51 -0.97
N GLU A 338 -8.33 -61.76 -0.10
CA GLU A 338 -6.87 -61.85 0.12
C GLU A 338 -6.47 -63.00 1.05
N GLY A 339 -7.41 -63.82 1.52
CA GLY A 339 -7.12 -64.90 2.48
C GLY A 339 -6.78 -64.40 3.89
N MET A 340 -7.12 -63.14 4.20
CA MET A 340 -6.96 -62.53 5.51
C MET A 340 -8.26 -62.66 6.32
N PHE A 341 -8.14 -62.77 7.65
CA PHE A 341 -9.26 -62.80 8.57
C PHE A 341 -9.00 -61.89 9.76
N ILE A 342 -10.05 -61.24 10.25
CA ILE A 342 -9.99 -60.44 11.48
C ILE A 342 -10.29 -61.38 12.64
N GLN A 343 -9.34 -61.53 13.55
CA GLN A 343 -9.50 -62.30 14.77
C GLN A 343 -9.61 -61.33 15.95
N GLU A 344 -10.60 -61.51 16.83
CA GLU A 344 -10.58 -60.79 18.11
C GLU A 344 -9.35 -61.25 18.90
N PRO A 345 -8.55 -60.33 19.45
CA PRO A 345 -7.43 -60.72 20.29
C PRO A 345 -7.98 -61.59 21.42
N ASN A 346 -7.39 -62.76 21.63
CA ASN A 346 -7.76 -63.65 22.74
C ASN A 346 -7.81 -62.79 24.01
N GLN A 347 -8.99 -62.64 24.62
CA GLN A 347 -9.10 -62.02 25.92
C GLN A 347 -8.22 -62.84 26.87
N PRO A 348 -7.32 -62.18 27.64
CA PRO A 348 -6.34 -62.87 28.48
C PRO A 348 -6.99 -63.76 29.54
#